data_AF-A0A258BSK6-F1
#
_entry.id   AF-A0A258BSK6-F1
#
_cell.length_a   1.000
_cell.length_b   1.000
_cell.length_c   1.000
_cell.angle_alpha   90.00
_cell.angle_beta   90.00
_cell.angle_gamma   90.00
#
_symmetry.space_group_name_H-M   'P 1'
#
loop_
_entity.id
_entity.type
_entity.pdbx_description
1 polymer ?
#
loop_
_entity_poly.entity_id
_entity_poly.type
_entity_poly.pdbx_seq_one_letter_code
_entity_poly.pdbx_strand_id
1 'polypeptide(L)'
;MSAIDRLRALARPSRLVVTALLGLSAAGIALAADTTSPADQVRLLLKTRLPKTLVTAIDCGKINGLCEITAGANLFYVDTGARFLVIGRIYDMQTRQDITAARLLEMNPDMLVGAA
;
A
#
# COMPACT_ATOMS: atom_id res chain seq x y z
N MET A 1 20.00 -37.93 -61.31
CA MET A 1 21.33 -37.67 -61.91
C MET A 1 21.49 -36.16 -61.95
N SER A 2 22.49 -35.44 -61.46
CA SER A 2 23.74 -35.67 -60.71
C SER A 2 24.05 -34.28 -60.16
N ALA A 3 24.18 -34.08 -58.85
CA ALA A 3 25.46 -33.95 -58.18
C ALA A 3 26.55 -33.21 -59.01
N ILE A 4 26.89 -32.01 -58.53
CA ILE A 4 28.28 -31.51 -58.47
C ILE A 4 28.90 -31.11 -59.81
N ASP A 5 28.71 -29.85 -60.22
CA ASP A 5 29.66 -29.08 -61.04
C ASP A 5 29.07 -27.67 -61.21
N ARG A 6 29.63 -26.52 -60.84
CA ARG A 6 30.93 -26.08 -60.33
C ARG A 6 30.63 -24.77 -59.61
N LEU A 7 30.55 -24.74 -58.28
CA LEU A 7 31.67 -24.30 -57.46
C LEU A 7 32.83 -23.74 -58.30
N ARG A 8 32.82 -22.42 -58.56
CA ARG A 8 33.97 -21.50 -58.70
C ARG A 8 33.60 -20.27 -59.54
N ALA A 9 32.77 -19.41 -58.99
CA ALA A 9 32.84 -17.98 -59.27
C ALA A 9 32.60 -17.28 -57.93
N LEU A 10 33.46 -17.53 -56.94
CA LEU A 10 34.61 -16.67 -56.66
C LEU A 10 34.23 -15.18 -56.69
N ALA A 11 34.29 -14.60 -55.49
CA ALA A 11 34.53 -13.20 -55.18
C ALA A 11 33.31 -12.29 -54.96
N ARG A 12 32.73 -12.36 -53.75
CA ARG A 12 33.13 -11.49 -52.62
C ARG A 12 32.20 -11.69 -51.41
N PRO A 13 32.73 -11.87 -50.19
CA PRO A 13 31.91 -11.92 -48.99
C PRO A 13 31.62 -10.49 -48.53
N SER A 14 30.49 -9.92 -48.93
CA SER A 14 29.92 -8.80 -48.17
C SER A 14 29.21 -9.40 -46.97
N ARG A 15 29.90 -9.33 -45.83
CA ARG A 15 29.39 -9.66 -44.50
C ARG A 15 28.13 -8.84 -44.21
N LEU A 16 27.27 -9.39 -43.34
CA LEU A 16 25.93 -8.93 -42.90
C LEU A 16 24.81 -9.50 -43.80
N VAL A 17 24.50 -10.80 -43.80
CA VAL A 17 23.93 -11.60 -42.67
C VAL A 17 22.72 -10.87 -42.06
N VAL A 18 21.48 -11.06 -42.56
CA VAL A 18 20.56 -12.23 -42.40
C VAL A 18 19.60 -12.03 -41.23
N THR A 19 18.31 -12.30 -41.49
CA THR A 19 17.21 -12.67 -40.54
C THR A 19 16.72 -11.61 -39.54
N ALA A 20 15.47 -11.56 -39.11
CA ALA A 20 14.25 -12.32 -39.39
C ALA A 20 13.07 -11.56 -38.74
N LEU A 21 11.86 -11.85 -39.23
CA LEU A 21 10.60 -11.58 -38.54
C LEU A 21 10.63 -12.12 -37.09
N LEU A 22 10.03 -11.39 -36.14
CA LEU A 22 9.43 -11.80 -34.84
C LEU A 22 9.05 -10.47 -34.13
N GLY A 23 7.79 -10.05 -34.06
CA GLY A 23 6.77 -10.69 -33.24
C GLY A 23 7.12 -10.52 -31.76
N LEU A 24 6.80 -9.39 -31.12
CA LEU A 24 6.66 -9.33 -29.66
C LEU A 24 5.68 -8.22 -29.26
N SER A 25 4.42 -8.64 -29.18
CA SER A 25 3.33 -7.98 -28.49
C SER A 25 3.71 -7.66 -27.04
N ALA A 26 3.96 -6.39 -26.75
CA ALA A 26 3.93 -5.87 -25.38
C ALA A 26 2.52 -5.35 -25.09
N ALA A 27 1.58 -6.27 -24.83
CA ALA A 27 0.33 -5.92 -24.16
C ALA A 27 0.69 -5.55 -22.71
N GLY A 28 0.96 -4.27 -22.46
CA GLY A 28 1.16 -3.73 -21.13
C GLY A 28 -0.13 -3.91 -20.35
N ILE A 29 -0.16 -4.88 -19.44
CA ILE A 29 -1.23 -5.03 -18.47
C ILE A 29 -1.04 -3.88 -17.48
N ALA A 30 -1.75 -2.77 -17.71
CA ALA A 30 -1.87 -1.74 -16.69
C ALA A 30 -2.70 -2.35 -15.55
N LEU A 31 -2.03 -2.86 -14.52
CA LEU A 31 -2.69 -3.10 -13.23
C LEU A 31 -3.21 -1.75 -12.77
N ALA A 32 -4.52 -1.53 -12.92
CA ALA A 32 -5.21 -0.49 -12.18
C ALA A 32 -5.04 -0.85 -10.70
N ALA A 33 -4.05 -0.24 -10.05
CA ALA A 33 -4.00 -0.24 -8.60
C ALA A 33 -5.28 0.47 -8.15
N ASP A 34 -6.20 -0.28 -7.54
CA ASP A 34 -7.38 0.30 -6.90
C ASP A 34 -6.90 1.41 -5.97
N THR A 35 -7.10 2.67 -6.36
CA THR A 35 -6.66 3.86 -5.62
C THR A 35 -7.52 4.12 -4.38
N THR A 36 -8.22 3.10 -3.89
CA THR A 36 -9.01 3.19 -2.67
C THR A 36 -8.03 3.29 -1.52
N SER A 37 -8.05 4.43 -0.82
CA SER A 37 -7.21 4.58 0.35
C SER A 37 -7.58 3.50 1.38
N PRO A 38 -6.61 2.95 2.13
CA PRO A 38 -6.90 1.98 3.19
C PRO A 38 -7.97 2.49 4.16
N ALA A 39 -8.00 3.80 4.41
CA ALA A 39 -9.01 4.44 5.24
C ALA A 39 -10.43 4.32 4.67
N ASP A 40 -10.62 4.42 3.35
CA ASP A 40 -11.94 4.31 2.72
C ASP A 40 -12.49 2.90 2.75
N GLN A 41 -11.63 1.91 2.54
CA GLN A 41 -11.99 0.50 2.67
C GLN A 41 -12.42 0.17 4.11
N VAL A 42 -11.61 0.61 5.09
CA VAL A 42 -11.91 0.42 6.52
C VAL A 42 -13.22 1.11 6.89
N ARG A 43 -13.48 2.32 6.38
CA ARG A 43 -14.73 3.07 6.61
C ARG A 43 -15.96 2.30 6.14
N LEU A 44 -15.89 1.70 4.95
CA LEU A 44 -17.00 0.92 4.40
C LEU A 44 -17.26 -0.32 5.25
N LEU A 45 -16.20 -1.05 5.61
CA LEU A 45 -16.30 -2.25 6.45
C LEU A 45 -16.83 -1.92 7.85
N LEU A 46 -16.43 -0.78 8.43
CA LEU A 46 -16.93 -0.32 9.72
C LEU A 46 -18.41 0.01 9.67
N LYS A 47 -18.90 0.66 8.61
CA LYS A 47 -20.35 0.95 8.48
C LYS A 47 -21.18 -0.32 8.48
N THR A 48 -20.69 -1.39 7.85
CA THR A 48 -21.38 -2.67 7.80
C THR A 48 -21.35 -3.40 9.14
N ARG A 49 -20.21 -3.38 9.85
CA ARG A 49 -20.04 -4.12 11.12
C ARG A 49 -20.54 -3.36 12.35
N LEU A 50 -20.42 -2.04 12.34
CA LEU A 50 -20.74 -1.12 13.43
C LEU A 50 -21.64 0.03 12.94
N PRO A 51 -22.88 -0.25 12.48
CA PRO A 51 -23.76 0.76 11.90
C PRO A 51 -24.20 1.86 12.87
N LYS A 52 -24.06 1.63 14.19
CA LYS A 52 -24.38 2.60 15.25
C LYS A 52 -23.19 3.49 15.63
N THR A 53 -22.01 3.23 15.10
CA THR A 53 -20.80 3.97 15.46
C THR A 53 -20.57 5.11 14.46
N LEU A 54 -20.70 6.34 14.93
CA LEU A 54 -20.44 7.54 14.15
C LEU A 54 -18.92 7.77 14.05
N VAL A 55 -18.32 7.29 12.97
CA VAL A 55 -16.88 7.49 12.70
C VAL A 55 -16.66 8.91 12.17
N THR A 56 -15.83 9.69 12.87
CA THR A 56 -15.49 11.08 12.52
C THR A 56 -14.15 11.18 11.80
N ALA A 57 -13.17 10.35 12.16
CA ALA A 57 -11.86 10.32 11.52
C ALA A 57 -11.28 8.90 11.49
N ILE A 58 -10.46 8.63 10.47
CA ILE A 58 -9.74 7.37 10.28
C ILE A 58 -8.31 7.73 9.89
N ASP A 59 -7.33 7.21 10.62
CA ASP A 59 -5.91 7.37 10.33
C ASP A 59 -5.21 6.01 10.32
N CYS A 60 -4.80 5.57 9.14
CA CYS A 60 -4.06 4.31 8.95
C CYS A 60 -2.54 4.51 8.82
N GLY A 61 -2.04 5.74 8.95
CA GLY A 61 -0.63 6.07 8.74
C GLY A 61 0.23 5.96 10.00
N LYS A 62 -0.38 6.01 11.18
CA LYS A 62 0.34 6.01 12.46
C LYS A 62 0.97 4.66 12.82
N ILE A 63 0.25 3.57 12.56
CA ILE A 63 0.67 2.22 12.98
C ILE A 63 0.54 1.29 11.79
N ASN A 64 1.63 0.68 11.36
CA ASN A 64 1.59 -0.29 10.27
C ASN A 64 0.65 -1.46 10.62
N GLY A 65 -0.39 -1.65 9.81
CA GLY A 65 -1.37 -2.71 9.97
C GLY A 65 -2.56 -2.39 10.88
N LEU A 66 -2.57 -1.22 11.56
CA LEU A 66 -3.69 -0.75 12.37
C LEU A 66 -4.12 0.65 11.93
N CYS A 67 -5.44 0.86 11.87
CA CYS A 67 -6.04 2.16 11.67
C CYS A 67 -6.63 2.67 12.99
N GLU A 68 -6.28 3.89 13.35
CA GLU A 68 -6.88 4.65 14.43
C GLU A 68 -8.24 5.19 13.97
N ILE A 69 -9.29 4.89 14.72
CA ILE A 69 -10.65 5.33 14.44
C ILE A 69 -11.09 6.26 15.56
N THR A 70 -11.53 7.45 15.19
CA THR A 70 -12.15 8.40 16.11
C THR A 70 -13.67 8.36 15.93
N ALA A 71 -14.39 8.20 17.03
CA ALA A 71 -15.85 8.20 17.05
C ALA A 71 -16.35 9.06 18.22
N GLY A 72 -16.60 10.35 17.93
CA GLY A 72 -16.95 11.34 18.94
C GLY A 72 -15.82 11.51 19.96
N ALA A 73 -16.09 11.17 21.22
CA ALA A 73 -15.13 11.20 22.33
C ALA A 73 -14.34 9.89 22.51
N ASN A 74 -14.59 8.87 21.69
CA ASN A 74 -13.92 7.57 21.80
C ASN A 74 -12.88 7.41 20.68
N LEU A 75 -11.79 6.74 21.02
CA LEU A 75 -10.73 6.35 20.08
C LEU A 75 -10.45 4.86 20.26
N PHE A 76 -10.43 4.15 19.15
CA PHE A 76 -10.15 2.72 19.12
C PHE A 76 -9.39 2.38 17.84
N TYR A 77 -8.77 1.20 17.82
CA TYR A 77 -7.96 0.76 16.68
C TYR A 77 -8.60 -0.45 16.02
N VAL A 78 -8.44 -0.56 14.71
CA VAL A 78 -8.92 -1.69 13.92
C VAL A 78 -7.82 -2.14 12.97
N ASP A 79 -7.78 -3.43 12.62
CA ASP A 79 -6.90 -3.86 11.53
C ASP A 79 -7.36 -3.28 10.19
N THR A 80 -6.48 -3.29 9.19
CA THR A 80 -6.79 -2.83 7.82
C THR A 80 -7.95 -3.61 7.18
N GLY A 81 -8.22 -4.84 7.61
CA GLY A 81 -9.39 -5.63 7.21
C GLY A 81 -10.63 -5.40 8.08
N ALA A 82 -10.55 -4.51 9.08
CA ALA A 82 -11.58 -4.17 10.06
C ALA A 82 -12.23 -5.38 10.77
N ARG A 83 -11.52 -6.50 10.85
CA ARG A 83 -12.00 -7.78 11.40
C ARG A 83 -11.83 -7.85 12.91
N PHE A 84 -10.79 -7.22 13.44
CA PHE A 84 -10.44 -7.13 14.84
C PHE A 84 -10.50 -5.68 15.29
N LEU A 85 -10.99 -5.49 16.51
CA LEU A 85 -11.11 -4.19 17.14
C LEU A 85 -10.35 -4.23 18.47
N VAL A 86 -9.53 -3.22 18.70
CA VAL A 86 -8.67 -3.08 19.88
C VAL A 86 -9.08 -1.82 20.64
N ILE A 87 -9.43 -2.00 21.90
CA ILE A 87 -9.79 -0.92 22.84
C ILE A 87 -8.73 -0.88 23.93
N GLY A 88 -8.18 0.30 24.17
CA GLY A 88 -7.16 0.51 25.19
C GLY A 88 -6.09 1.47 24.71
N ARG A 89 -4.87 1.25 25.20
CA ARG A 89 -3.69 2.06 24.86
C ARG A 89 -2.71 1.21 24.09
N ILE A 90 -2.13 1.79 23.05
CA ILE A 90 -1.01 1.20 22.32
C ILE A 90 0.26 1.91 22.80
N TYR A 91 1.25 1.11 23.16
CA TYR A 91 2.57 1.59 23.52
C TYR A 91 3.53 1.31 22.38
N ASP A 92 4.22 2.35 21.95
CA ASP A 92 5.40 2.17 21.13
C ASP A 92 6.55 1.71 22.05
N MET A 93 7.02 0.49 21.81
CA MET A 93 8.10 -0.11 22.59
C MET A 93 9.49 0.42 22.21
N GLN A 94 9.65 1.01 21.02
CA GLN A 94 10.90 1.61 20.57
C GLN A 94 11.13 2.95 21.25
N THR A 95 10.12 3.83 21.21
CA THR A 95 10.19 5.17 21.83
C THR A 95 9.74 5.17 23.30
N ARG A 96 9.22 4.03 23.78
CA ARG A 96 8.61 3.86 25.12
C ARG A 96 7.49 4.86 25.38
N GLN A 97 6.80 5.29 24.33
CA GLN A 97 5.76 6.30 24.39
C GLN A 97 4.37 5.66 24.27
N ASP A 98 3.43 6.19 25.04
CA ASP A 98 2.01 5.90 24.86
C ASP A 98 1.48 6.73 23.70
N ILE A 99 1.37 6.12 22.52
CA ILE A 99 0.89 6.79 21.30
C ILE A 99 -0.62 7.09 21.36
N THR A 100 -1.34 6.48 22.32
CA THR A 100 -2.76 6.78 22.57
C THR A 100 -2.91 8.00 23.48
N ALA A 101 -2.02 8.17 24.46
CA ALA A 101 -1.99 9.34 25.35
C ALA A 101 -1.40 10.60 24.69
N ALA A 102 -0.59 10.47 23.63
CA ALA A 102 -0.09 11.60 22.86
C ALA A 102 -1.22 12.51 22.37
N ARG A 103 -2.37 11.93 22.00
CA ARG A 103 -3.55 12.69 21.59
C ARG A 103 -4.22 13.44 22.75
N LEU A 104 -4.07 12.96 23.99
CA LEU A 104 -4.58 13.63 25.19
C LEU A 104 -3.73 14.86 25.56
N LEU A 105 -2.42 14.80 25.29
CA LEU A 105 -1.49 15.92 25.48
C LEU A 105 -1.58 16.96 24.34
N GLU A 106 -1.79 16.52 23.10
CA GLU A 106 -2.06 17.42 21.97
C GLU A 106 -3.41 18.15 22.11
N MET A 107 -4.37 17.59 22.86
CA MET A 107 -5.67 18.22 23.12
C MET A 107 -5.70 19.11 24.38
N ASN A 108 -4.69 19.08 25.27
CA ASN A 108 -4.69 19.88 26.48
C ASN A 108 -3.26 20.30 26.90
N PRO A 109 -2.72 21.38 26.30
CA PRO A 109 -1.36 21.85 26.59
C PRO A 109 -1.19 22.49 28.00
N ASP A 110 -2.27 22.67 28.76
CA ASP A 110 -2.23 23.40 30.04
C ASP A 110 -1.75 22.57 31.24
N MET A 111 -1.54 21.25 31.09
CA MET A 111 -0.98 20.43 32.18
C MET A 111 0.53 20.61 32.41
N LEU A 112 1.23 21.35 31.55
CA LEU A 112 2.67 21.61 31.73
C LEU A 112 2.99 22.84 32.61
N VAL A 113 2.00 23.62 33.03
CA VAL A 113 2.23 24.90 33.75
C VAL A 113 1.93 24.82 35.26
N GLY A 114 1.42 23.69 35.75
CA GLY A 114 0.99 23.53 37.15
C GLY A 114 2.04 22.99 38.14
N ALA A 115 3.27 22.73 37.71
CA ALA A 115 4.35 22.24 38.56
C ALA A 115 5.45 23.30 38.69
N ALA A 116 5.10 24.44 39.30
CA ALA A 116 6.04 25.43 39.80
C ALA A 116 5.61 25.87 41.19
#